data_AF-A0A357CW52-F1
#
_entry.id   AF-A0A357CW52-F1
#
_cell.length_a   1.000
_cell.length_b   1.000
_cell.length_c   1.000
_cell.angle_alpha   90.00
_cell.angle_beta   90.00
_cell.angle_gamma   90.00
#
_symmetry.space_group_name_H-M   'P 1'
#
loop_
_entity.id
_entity.type
_entity.pdbx_description
1 polymer ?
#
loop_
_entity_poly.entity_id
_entity_poly.type
_entity_poly.pdbx_seq_one_letter_code
_entity_poly.pdbx_strand_id
1 'polypeptide(L)'
;GPTNNWMAPKDCYAKLTPLFKNSYKGKTMYVIPYSMGVIGSEFSKIGFELTDSIYVVLNMLIMTRVGSKVIEALGTDGDFVKGLHARADMDENNRYIVHFPEDNTI
;
A
#
# COMPACT_ATOMS: atom_id res chain seq x y z
N GLY A 1 -6.17 11.93 17.18
CA GLY A 1 -6.47 13.26 17.72
C GLY A 1 -7.87 13.69 17.30
N PRO A 2 -8.35 14.88 17.68
CA PRO A 2 -9.73 15.32 17.45
C PRO A 2 -10.15 15.42 15.97
N THR A 3 -9.18 15.40 15.05
CA THR A 3 -9.41 15.48 13.60
C THR A 3 -9.39 14.13 12.88
N ASN A 4 -9.07 13.03 13.59
CA ASN A 4 -8.91 11.70 12.98
C ASN A 4 -9.89 10.69 13.57
N ASN A 5 -10.45 9.85 12.70
CA ASN A 5 -11.11 8.62 13.13
C ASN A 5 -10.04 7.66 13.64
N TRP A 6 -10.27 7.06 14.82
CA TRP A 6 -9.26 6.23 15.47
C TRP A 6 -9.85 4.89 15.92
N MET A 7 -9.03 3.85 15.78
CA MET A 7 -9.24 2.50 16.30
C MET A 7 -7.88 2.01 16.81
N ALA A 8 -7.87 1.22 17.88
CA ALA A 8 -6.63 0.62 18.36
C ALA A 8 -5.99 -0.24 17.25
N PRO A 9 -4.67 -0.12 17.00
CA PRO A 9 -4.03 -0.84 15.89
C PRO A 9 -4.26 -2.36 15.92
N LYS A 10 -4.20 -2.96 17.12
CA LYS A 10 -4.45 -4.40 17.30
C LYS A 10 -5.86 -4.81 16.86
N ASP A 11 -6.87 -4.02 17.21
CA ASP A 11 -8.26 -4.30 16.85
C ASP A 11 -8.49 -4.07 15.36
N CYS A 12 -7.83 -3.05 14.79
CA CYS A 12 -7.84 -2.78 13.36
C CYS A 12 -7.25 -3.95 12.55
N TYR A 13 -6.06 -4.44 12.92
CA TYR A 13 -5.47 -5.61 12.27
C TYR A 13 -6.32 -6.87 12.42
N ALA A 14 -6.88 -7.11 13.61
CA ALA A 14 -7.78 -8.24 13.85
C ALA A 14 -9.04 -8.18 12.98
N LYS A 15 -9.55 -6.97 12.71
CA LYS A 15 -10.70 -6.73 11.83
C LYS A 15 -10.37 -6.86 10.35
N LEU A 16 -9.24 -6.31 9.89
CA LEU A 16 -8.90 -6.25 8.47
C LEU A 16 -8.30 -7.56 7.94
N THR A 17 -7.53 -8.29 8.75
CA THR A 17 -6.86 -9.53 8.31
C THR A 17 -7.83 -10.55 7.72
N PRO A 18 -9.01 -10.82 8.32
CA PRO A 18 -10.02 -11.70 7.72
C PRO A 18 -10.57 -11.19 6.38
N LEU A 19 -10.69 -9.88 6.19
CA LEU A 19 -11.18 -9.29 4.95
C LEU A 19 -10.19 -9.47 3.79
N PHE A 20 -8.88 -9.40 4.08
CA PHE A 20 -7.84 -9.66 3.10
C PHE A 20 -7.63 -11.15 2.82
N LYS A 21 -8.09 -12.05 3.70
CA LYS A 21 -7.91 -13.49 3.52
C LYS A 21 -8.60 -13.95 2.23
N ASN A 22 -7.82 -14.48 1.30
CA ASN A 22 -8.27 -14.93 -0.02
C ASN A 22 -8.89 -13.84 -0.91
N SER A 23 -8.72 -12.54 -0.60
CA SER A 23 -9.33 -11.45 -1.38
C SER A 23 -8.82 -11.39 -2.84
N TYR A 24 -7.63 -11.93 -3.08
CA TYR A 24 -7.00 -12.04 -4.41
C TYR A 24 -7.23 -13.38 -5.10
N LYS A 25 -8.04 -14.29 -4.54
CA LYS A 25 -8.26 -15.62 -5.14
C LYS A 25 -8.78 -15.49 -6.58
N GLY A 26 -8.05 -16.09 -7.53
CA GLY A 26 -8.38 -16.03 -8.95
C GLY A 26 -8.04 -14.70 -9.64
N LYS A 27 -7.36 -13.78 -8.94
CA LYS A 27 -6.91 -12.49 -9.46
C LYS A 27 -5.38 -12.43 -9.46
N THR A 28 -4.82 -11.59 -10.33
CA THR A 28 -3.39 -11.28 -10.30
C THR A 28 -3.10 -10.36 -9.11
N MET A 29 -2.10 -10.73 -8.30
CA MET A 29 -1.49 -9.81 -7.34
C MET A 29 -0.38 -9.04 -8.04
N TYR A 30 -0.53 -7.72 -8.16
CA TYR A 30 0.52 -6.83 -8.65
C TYR A 30 1.35 -6.33 -7.47
N VAL A 31 2.66 -6.23 -7.69
CA VAL A 31 3.62 -5.64 -6.76
C VAL A 31 4.17 -4.39 -7.42
N ILE A 32 3.86 -3.21 -6.86
CA ILE A 32 4.21 -1.91 -7.46
C ILE A 32 5.29 -1.24 -6.62
N PRO A 33 6.58 -1.33 -6.99
CA PRO A 33 7.62 -0.51 -6.38
C PRO A 33 7.48 0.94 -6.85
N TYR A 34 7.28 1.88 -5.93
CA TYR A 34 7.12 3.30 -6.27
C TYR A 34 8.03 4.21 -5.43
N SER A 35 8.34 5.38 -6.00
CA SER A 35 9.01 6.49 -5.33
C SER A 35 8.14 7.74 -5.37
N MET A 36 7.81 8.27 -4.18
CA MET A 36 7.22 9.59 -3.99
C MET A 36 8.36 10.62 -3.99
N GLY A 37 8.47 11.40 -5.06
CA GLY A 37 9.60 12.29 -5.30
C GLY A 37 10.65 11.68 -6.25
N VAL A 38 11.70 12.44 -6.56
CA VAL A 38 12.76 12.03 -7.49
C VAL A 38 13.52 10.85 -6.91
N ILE A 39 13.70 9.77 -7.68
CA ILE A 39 14.41 8.56 -7.24
C ILE A 39 15.82 8.94 -6.77
N GLY A 40 16.20 8.48 -5.58
CA GLY A 40 17.52 8.74 -4.98
C GLY A 40 17.64 10.09 -4.26
N SER A 41 16.59 10.91 -4.24
CA SER A 41 16.56 12.12 -3.41
C SER A 41 16.44 11.75 -1.93
N GLU A 42 17.13 12.49 -1.06
CA GLU A 42 17.01 12.38 0.41
C GLU A 42 15.58 12.62 0.92
N PHE A 43 14.77 13.36 0.17
CA PHE A 43 13.36 13.64 0.50
C PHE A 43 12.39 12.62 -0.12
N SER A 44 12.88 11.71 -0.96
CA SER A 44 12.02 10.71 -1.57
C SER A 44 11.60 9.64 -0.57
N LYS A 45 10.39 9.12 -0.75
CA LYS A 45 9.89 7.98 0.02
C LYS A 45 9.60 6.83 -0.92
N ILE A 46 10.25 5.70 -0.68
CA ILE A 46 10.03 4.47 -1.43
C ILE A 46 8.97 3.64 -0.72
N GLY A 47 8.11 3.02 -1.51
CA GLY A 47 7.09 2.10 -1.01
C GLY A 47 6.79 0.99 -2.01
N PHE A 48 6.08 -0.01 -1.52
CA PHE A 48 5.51 -1.06 -2.35
C PHE A 48 4.01 -1.10 -2.11
N GLU A 49 3.24 -1.03 -3.19
CA GLU A 49 1.80 -1.27 -3.13
C GLU A 49 1.46 -2.64 -3.72
N LEU A 50 0.80 -3.48 -2.91
CA LEU A 50 0.19 -4.72 -3.37
C LEU A 50 -1.26 -4.44 -3.77
N THR A 51 -1.64 -4.84 -4.98
CA THR A 51 -3.01 -4.61 -5.48
C THR A 51 -3.52 -5.71 -6.39
N ASP A 52 -4.83 -5.97 -6.37
CA ASP A 52 -5.53 -6.84 -7.33
C ASP A 52 -6.18 -6.07 -8.50
N SER A 53 -5.82 -4.80 -8.67
CA SER A 53 -6.47 -3.90 -9.63
C SER A 53 -5.47 -3.35 -10.64
N ILE A 54 -5.59 -3.77 -11.90
CA ILE A 54 -4.81 -3.19 -13.00
C ILE A 54 -5.07 -1.70 -13.18
N TYR A 55 -6.28 -1.24 -12.85
CA TYR A 55 -6.62 0.18 -12.85
C TYR A 55 -5.74 0.97 -11.85
N VAL A 56 -5.51 0.41 -10.66
CA VAL A 56 -4.62 1.02 -9.66
C VAL A 56 -3.19 1.05 -10.18
N VAL A 57 -2.69 -0.06 -10.74
CA VAL A 57 -1.34 -0.13 -11.35
C VAL A 57 -1.13 0.99 -12.38
N LEU A 58 -2.07 1.15 -13.32
CA LEU A 58 -1.97 2.15 -14.38
C LEU A 58 -1.98 3.58 -13.83
N ASN A 59 -2.77 3.86 -12.79
CA ASN A 59 -2.76 5.19 -12.16
C ASN A 59 -1.48 5.42 -11.35
N MET A 60 -0.95 4.41 -10.67
CA MET A 60 0.32 4.51 -9.95
C MET A 60 1.49 4.81 -10.89
N LEU A 61 1.48 4.25 -12.11
CA LEU A 61 2.47 4.57 -13.15
C LEU A 61 2.43 6.04 -13.60
N ILE A 62 1.28 6.71 -13.50
CA ILE A 62 1.14 8.13 -13.84
C ILE A 62 1.52 9.01 -12.64
N MET A 63 1.03 8.66 -11.46
CA MET A 63 1.11 9.49 -10.26
C MET A 63 2.47 9.42 -9.55
N THR A 64 3.23 8.34 -9.79
CA THR A 64 4.48 8.07 -9.09
C THR A 64 5.57 7.62 -10.07
N ARG A 65 6.81 7.53 -9.59
CA ARG A 65 7.88 6.89 -10.35
C ARG A 65 7.91 5.42 -9.96
N VAL A 66 7.65 4.54 -10.92
CA VAL A 66 7.58 3.09 -10.72
C VAL A 66 8.66 2.40 -11.53
N GLY A 67 9.20 1.29 -11.02
CA GLY A 67 10.05 0.38 -11.80
C GLY A 67 11.36 -0.02 -11.10
N SER A 68 12.24 -0.69 -11.84
CA SER A 68 13.47 -1.30 -11.29
C SER A 68 14.39 -0.29 -10.61
N LYS A 69 14.49 0.93 -11.14
CA LYS A 69 15.29 2.02 -10.56
C LYS A 69 14.87 2.37 -9.13
N VAL A 70 13.61 2.16 -8.77
CA VAL A 70 13.13 2.35 -7.39
C VAL A 70 13.72 1.28 -6.48
N ILE A 71 13.70 0.02 -6.92
CA ILE A 71 14.26 -1.12 -6.17
C ILE A 71 15.78 -0.95 -6.03
N GLU A 72 16.46 -0.55 -7.11
CA GLU A 72 17.90 -0.27 -7.09
C GLU A 72 18.24 0.84 -6.09
N ALA A 73 17.44 1.91 -6.04
CA ALA A 73 17.64 3.01 -5.10
C ALA A 73 17.33 2.62 -3.64
N LEU A 74 16.43 1.66 -3.40
CA LEU A 74 16.14 1.14 -2.06
C LEU A 74 17.33 0.33 -1.52
N GLY A 75 18.02 -0.42 -2.37
CA GLY A 75 19.11 -1.30 -1.95
C GLY A 75 18.63 -2.52 -1.15
N THR A 76 19.56 -3.20 -0.49
CA THR A 76 19.28 -4.44 0.28
C THR A 76 18.67 -4.18 1.65
N ASP A 77 18.95 -3.01 2.24
CA ASP A 77 18.65 -2.70 3.64
C ASP A 77 17.75 -1.44 3.79
N GLY A 78 17.18 -0.96 2.69
CA GLY A 78 16.32 0.22 2.69
C GLY A 78 14.95 -0.04 3.32
N ASP A 79 14.49 0.90 4.14
CA ASP A 79 13.13 0.90 4.67
C ASP A 79 12.13 1.42 3.63
N PHE A 80 10.90 0.92 3.68
CA PHE A 80 9.87 1.24 2.69
C PHE A 80 8.46 1.28 3.30
N VAL A 81 7.59 2.08 2.68
CA VAL A 81 6.17 2.12 3.02
C VAL A 81 5.47 0.85 2.49
N LYS A 82 4.72 0.17 3.35
CA LYS A 82 3.99 -1.06 3.04
C LYS A 82 2.54 -0.72 2.70
N GLY A 83 2.21 -0.70 1.41
CA GLY A 83 0.84 -0.49 0.93
C GLY A 83 0.15 -1.82 0.61
N LEU A 84 -1.04 -2.05 1.15
CA LEU A 84 -1.88 -3.21 0.85
C LEU A 84 -3.28 -2.76 0.42
N HIS A 85 -3.64 -3.01 -0.84
CA HIS A 85 -4.93 -2.64 -1.40
C HIS A 85 -5.65 -3.85 -2.01
N ALA A 86 -6.88 -4.13 -1.57
CA ALA A 86 -7.73 -5.13 -2.20
C ALA A 86 -9.08 -4.54 -2.57
N ARG A 87 -9.55 -4.83 -3.79
CA ARG A 87 -10.96 -4.58 -4.16
C ARG A 87 -11.93 -5.48 -3.40
N ALA A 88 -11.45 -6.63 -2.89
CA ALA A 88 -12.27 -7.64 -2.22
C ALA A 88 -13.54 -7.97 -3.03
N ASP A 89 -14.71 -7.76 -2.43
CA ASP A 89 -16.06 -7.92 -3.00
C ASP A 89 -16.72 -6.58 -3.41
N MET A 90 -16.05 -5.45 -3.19
CA MET A 90 -16.54 -4.09 -3.47
C MET A 90 -17.86 -3.72 -2.76
N ASP A 91 -18.13 -4.29 -1.58
CA ASP A 91 -19.27 -3.87 -0.74
C ASP A 91 -19.08 -2.45 -0.21
N GLU A 92 -20.05 -1.57 -0.47
CA GLU A 92 -20.03 -0.17 -0.07
C GLU A 92 -20.03 0.04 1.45
N ASN A 93 -20.57 -0.94 2.20
CA ASN A 93 -20.63 -0.91 3.65
C ASN A 93 -19.35 -1.47 4.29
N ASN A 94 -18.44 -2.04 3.49
CA ASN A 94 -17.26 -2.74 3.94
C ASN A 94 -15.98 -2.18 3.30
N ARG A 95 -15.76 -0.85 3.45
CA ARG A 95 -14.61 -0.13 2.91
C ARG A 95 -13.76 0.48 4.01
N TYR A 96 -12.46 0.19 3.97
CA TYR A 96 -11.50 0.72 4.93
C TYR A 96 -10.28 1.26 4.20
N ILE A 97 -9.85 2.44 4.61
CA ILE A 97 -8.55 3.03 4.29
C ILE A 97 -7.95 3.40 5.63
N VAL A 98 -6.91 2.68 6.02
CA VAL A 98 -6.29 2.82 7.34
C VAL A 98 -4.84 3.17 7.17
N HIS A 99 -4.28 3.83 8.17
CA HIS A 99 -2.87 4.20 8.18
C HIS A 99 -2.33 3.78 9.54
N PHE A 100 -1.18 3.12 9.55
CA PHE A 100 -0.46 2.68 10.75
C PHE A 100 0.87 3.45 10.81
N PRO A 101 0.89 4.63 11.46
CA PRO A 101 2.06 5.51 11.45
C PRO A 101 3.31 4.91 12.09
N GLU A 102 3.14 4.03 13.08
CA GLU A 102 4.25 3.46 13.84
C GLU A 102 5.07 2.43 13.06
N ASP A 103 4.50 1.82 12.01
CA ASP A 103 5.17 0.77 11.22
C ASP A 103 5.18 1.02 9.70
N ASN A 104 4.81 2.23 9.28
CA ASN A 104 4.76 2.70 7.89
C ASN A 104 3.85 1.83 6.98
N THR A 105 2.71 1.36 7.51
CA THR A 105 1.75 0.54 6.77
C THR A 105 0.49 1.31 6.40
N ILE A 106 -0.02 1.06 5.19
CA ILE A 106 -1.30 1.56 4.67
C ILE A 106 -2.11 0.37 4.16
#